data_AF-A0A7S1LS20-F1
#
_entry.id   AF-A0A7S1LS20-F1
#
_cell.length_a   1.000
_cell.length_b   1.000
_cell.length_c   1.000
_cell.angle_alpha   90.00
_cell.angle_beta   90.00
_cell.angle_gamma   90.00
#
_symmetry.space_group_name_H-M   'P 1'
#
loop_
_entity.id
_entity.type
_entity.pdbx_description
1 polymer ?
#
loop_
_entity_poly.entity_id
_entity_poly.type
_entity_poly.pdbx_seq_one_letter_code
_entity_poly.pdbx_strand_id
1 'polypeptide(L)'
;FCSSLVAPDAPRFQMTWFEDLFGFEEGSFAYTRRKFTLEKAGTDDAVLASRGNGERFQVGPFEFPTLEELRGRVASAGPGDALGHMTFENMVGDVRELHADCNNAGVVFQVASQFNCLEMLGPEVRPENGVTIYEKDRTQGPACALSCPAATVFRNYFVNGKGQAGRNQLNMLNDVAVLLGNRKHKYWEMKNGYCLPVSTWGMAELGKRLTADAALAGAVREKLRVGVHWATQVKRSQHRVCQVFCSALPLTYVRGVPAADWEPFARTVLGAAYEATLAAAAVLARGRRARVTVYLTALGGGAFGNDERWIADAIAGALKSHAEEALDVKLVHYKAVSGGPWRTLGAAAPAKRRRRSGSTAQACSSDGTGAPEARQVRRRLTAKTPVQLLPR
;
A
#
# COMPACT_ATOMS: atom_id res chain seq x y z
N PHE A 1 -39.99 5.91 53.23
CA PHE A 1 -39.52 4.95 52.21
C PHE A 1 -40.43 5.07 50.99
N CYS A 2 -40.06 5.89 50.02
CA CYS A 2 -40.73 5.93 48.72
C CYS A 2 -39.65 5.58 47.70
N SER A 3 -39.66 4.32 47.24
CA SER A 3 -38.67 3.80 46.30
C SER A 3 -39.16 4.10 44.89
N SER A 4 -38.45 4.97 44.18
CA SER A 4 -38.64 5.19 42.74
C SER A 4 -38.02 4.02 41.98
N LEU A 5 -38.85 3.19 41.35
CA LEU A 5 -38.41 2.22 40.37
C LEU A 5 -37.91 2.97 39.13
N VAL A 6 -36.60 2.96 38.93
CA VAL A 6 -35.97 3.34 37.66
C VAL A 6 -36.25 2.20 36.67
N ALA A 7 -36.97 2.50 35.59
CA ALA A 7 -37.18 1.56 34.51
C ALA A 7 -35.83 1.21 33.84
N PRO A 8 -35.62 -0.05 33.42
CA PRO A 8 -34.41 -0.41 32.69
C PRO A 8 -34.39 0.30 31.33
N ASP A 9 -33.26 0.95 31.02
CA ASP A 9 -33.00 1.56 29.72
C ASP A 9 -33.25 0.53 28.61
N ALA A 10 -34.14 0.88 27.68
CA ALA A 10 -34.35 0.11 26.47
C ALA A 10 -33.02 -0.01 25.70
N PRO A 11 -32.71 -1.17 25.08
CA PRO A 11 -31.49 -1.32 24.31
C PRO A 11 -31.49 -0.31 23.16
N ARG A 12 -30.55 0.65 23.19
CA ARG A 12 -30.23 1.47 22.03
C ARG A 12 -29.74 0.51 20.94
N PHE A 13 -30.55 0.27 19.92
CA PHE A 13 -30.08 -0.35 18.68
C PHE A 13 -28.97 0.55 18.13
N GLN A 14 -27.71 0.19 18.36
CA GLN A 14 -26.59 0.89 17.75
C GLN A 14 -26.56 0.50 16.28
N MET A 15 -26.85 1.46 15.41
CA MET A 15 -26.68 1.31 13.96
C MET A 15 -25.23 0.95 13.66
N THR A 16 -25.03 0.05 12.70
CA THR A 16 -23.68 -0.32 12.23
C THR A 16 -23.00 0.87 11.56
N TRP A 17 -21.67 0.86 11.42
CA TRP A 17 -20.96 1.95 10.72
C TRP A 17 -21.46 2.19 9.30
N PHE A 18 -21.92 1.10 8.65
CA PHE A 18 -22.37 1.07 7.28
C PHE A 18 -23.74 1.73 7.16
N GLU A 19 -24.68 1.33 8.02
CA GLU A 19 -26.02 1.91 8.06
C GLU A 19 -25.98 3.39 8.45
N ASP A 20 -25.19 3.73 9.48
CA ASP A 20 -24.96 5.11 9.92
C ASP A 20 -24.49 6.02 8.78
N LEU A 21 -23.62 5.51 7.89
CA LEU A 21 -23.04 6.32 6.82
C LEU A 21 -23.87 6.32 5.54
N PHE A 22 -24.47 5.19 5.18
CA PHE A 22 -25.13 5.05 3.88
C PHE A 22 -26.66 5.09 3.96
N GLY A 23 -27.24 5.07 5.17
CA GLY A 23 -28.67 5.16 5.40
C GLY A 23 -29.45 3.87 5.07
N PHE A 24 -28.79 2.72 5.05
CA PHE A 24 -29.43 1.41 4.94
C PHE A 24 -28.54 0.29 5.48
N GLU A 25 -29.13 -0.78 6.01
CA GLU A 25 -28.39 -1.95 6.46
C GLU A 25 -27.75 -2.73 5.29
N GLU A 26 -26.50 -3.17 5.47
CA GLU A 26 -25.84 -4.05 4.50
C GLU A 26 -26.52 -5.43 4.48
N GLY A 27 -26.95 -5.86 3.29
CA GLY A 27 -27.58 -7.16 3.08
C GLY A 27 -26.81 -8.04 2.11
N SER A 28 -27.53 -8.85 1.33
CA SER A 28 -26.91 -9.69 0.30
C SER A 28 -26.12 -8.86 -0.71
N PHE A 29 -25.10 -9.45 -1.34
CA PHE A 29 -24.22 -8.73 -2.26
C PHE A 29 -24.98 -7.97 -3.37
N ALA A 30 -25.99 -8.63 -3.96
CA ALA A 30 -26.81 -8.02 -5.00
C ALA A 30 -27.75 -6.93 -4.45
N TYR A 31 -28.28 -7.09 -3.25
CA TYR A 31 -29.10 -6.08 -2.58
C TYR A 31 -28.27 -4.82 -2.28
N THR A 32 -27.15 -4.98 -1.59
CA THR A 32 -26.26 -3.88 -1.21
C THR A 32 -25.76 -3.13 -2.44
N ARG A 33 -25.31 -3.85 -3.48
CA ARG A 33 -24.86 -3.23 -4.73
C ARG A 33 -25.96 -2.40 -5.41
N ARG A 34 -27.23 -2.84 -5.38
CA ARG A 34 -28.37 -2.07 -5.95
C ARG A 34 -28.72 -0.81 -5.17
N LYS A 35 -28.30 -0.72 -3.91
CA LYS A 35 -28.51 0.47 -3.07
C LYS A 35 -27.47 1.57 -3.32
N PHE A 36 -26.49 1.32 -4.18
CA PHE A 36 -25.58 2.35 -4.67
C PHE A 36 -25.70 2.55 -6.18
N THR A 37 -25.36 3.76 -6.61
CA THR A 37 -25.08 4.07 -8.01
C THR A 37 -23.63 4.53 -8.08
N LEU A 38 -22.84 3.94 -9.00
CA LEU A 38 -21.49 4.42 -9.28
C LEU A 38 -21.56 5.42 -10.45
N GLU A 39 -21.35 6.69 -10.15
CA GLU A 39 -21.32 7.75 -11.13
C GLU A 39 -19.89 8.00 -11.62
N LYS A 40 -19.77 8.45 -12.88
CA LYS A 40 -18.47 8.69 -13.54
C LYS A 40 -17.52 7.49 -13.41
N ALA A 41 -18.07 6.27 -13.55
CA ALA A 41 -17.31 5.03 -13.44
C ALA A 41 -16.14 5.00 -14.43
N GLY A 42 -14.96 4.61 -13.95
CA GLY A 42 -13.74 4.56 -14.77
C GLY A 42 -13.04 5.91 -14.97
N THR A 43 -13.41 6.95 -14.20
CA THR A 43 -12.72 8.24 -14.19
C THR A 43 -12.06 8.50 -12.84
N ASP A 44 -11.19 9.51 -12.79
CA ASP A 44 -10.50 9.95 -11.57
C ASP A 44 -11.44 10.52 -10.50
N ASP A 45 -12.68 10.86 -10.89
CA ASP A 45 -13.72 11.40 -10.01
C ASP A 45 -14.93 10.47 -9.90
N ALA A 46 -14.68 9.16 -9.84
CA ALA A 46 -15.74 8.19 -9.56
C ALA A 46 -16.42 8.52 -8.21
N VAL A 47 -17.76 8.62 -8.22
CA VAL A 47 -18.57 8.93 -7.04
C VAL A 47 -19.51 7.77 -6.74
N LEU A 48 -19.51 7.35 -5.49
CA LEU A 48 -20.47 6.39 -4.96
C LEU A 48 -21.66 7.18 -4.39
N ALA A 49 -22.82 7.10 -5.04
CA ALA A 49 -24.05 7.72 -4.55
C ALA A 49 -24.90 6.66 -3.82
N SER A 50 -25.22 6.90 -2.55
CA SER A 50 -26.11 6.04 -1.78
C SER A 50 -27.57 6.35 -2.07
N ARG A 51 -28.37 5.31 -2.30
CA ARG A 51 -29.83 5.42 -2.44
C ARG A 51 -30.56 5.35 -1.09
N GLY A 52 -29.85 5.02 0.00
CA GLY A 52 -30.43 4.98 1.34
C GLY A 52 -30.69 6.38 1.90
N ASN A 53 -29.71 7.27 1.76
CA ASN A 53 -29.78 8.65 2.27
C ASN A 53 -29.54 9.74 1.20
N GLY A 54 -29.23 9.37 -0.05
CA GLY A 54 -28.95 10.32 -1.13
C GLY A 54 -27.55 10.94 -1.10
N GLU A 55 -26.71 10.59 -0.12
CA GLU A 55 -25.36 11.13 0.02
C GLU A 55 -24.41 10.60 -1.06
N ARG A 56 -23.35 11.38 -1.32
CA ARG A 56 -22.39 11.17 -2.40
C ARG A 56 -20.98 11.16 -1.85
N PHE A 57 -20.22 10.13 -2.17
CA PHE A 57 -18.89 9.91 -1.63
C PHE A 57 -17.85 9.70 -2.74
N GLN A 58 -16.71 10.36 -2.64
CA GLN A 58 -15.65 10.27 -3.65
C GLN A 58 -14.86 8.98 -3.46
N VAL A 59 -14.90 8.11 -4.47
CA VAL A 59 -14.13 6.87 -4.51
C VAL A 59 -12.67 7.17 -4.88
N GLY A 60 -12.47 8.08 -5.84
CA GLY A 60 -11.17 8.35 -6.45
C GLY A 60 -10.74 7.27 -7.44
N PRO A 61 -9.67 7.51 -8.22
CA PRO A 61 -9.16 6.55 -9.17
C PRO A 61 -8.59 5.34 -8.43
N PHE A 62 -8.91 4.13 -8.93
CA PHE A 62 -8.38 2.87 -8.41
C PHE A 62 -7.64 2.11 -9.51
N GLU A 63 -6.39 1.77 -9.24
CA GLU A 63 -5.56 0.96 -10.12
C GLU A 63 -4.87 -0.15 -9.32
N PHE A 64 -4.28 -1.12 -10.01
CA PHE A 64 -3.48 -2.17 -9.38
C PHE A 64 -2.13 -2.35 -10.09
N PRO A 65 -1.28 -1.30 -10.12
CA PRO A 65 -0.04 -1.33 -10.88
C PRO A 65 0.96 -2.35 -10.32
N THR A 66 1.82 -2.86 -11.19
CA THR A 66 3.02 -3.59 -10.77
C THR A 66 4.08 -2.64 -10.21
N LEU A 67 5.03 -3.16 -9.45
CA LEU A 67 6.20 -2.38 -9.03
C LEU A 67 6.99 -1.84 -10.24
N GLU A 68 7.12 -2.63 -11.30
CA GLU A 68 7.75 -2.21 -12.56
C GLU A 68 7.05 -0.98 -13.17
N GLU A 69 5.72 -1.01 -13.25
CA GLU A 69 4.92 0.11 -13.77
C GLU A 69 5.09 1.37 -12.93
N LEU A 70 5.11 1.24 -11.59
CA LEU A 70 5.32 2.38 -10.69
C LEU A 70 6.73 2.97 -10.84
N ARG A 71 7.78 2.15 -10.93
CA ARG A 71 9.15 2.63 -11.22
C ARG A 71 9.21 3.39 -12.54
N GLY A 72 8.54 2.88 -13.59
CA GLY A 72 8.45 3.54 -14.89
C GLY A 72 7.76 4.91 -14.82
N ARG A 73 6.69 5.03 -14.01
CA ARG A 73 6.01 6.31 -13.76
C ARG A 73 6.88 7.30 -13.01
N VAL A 74 7.60 6.85 -11.97
CA VAL A 74 8.58 7.69 -11.25
C VAL A 74 9.62 8.23 -12.22
N ALA A 75 10.26 7.36 -13.01
CA ALA A 75 11.28 7.74 -13.99
C ALA A 75 10.77 8.77 -15.02
N SER A 76 9.51 8.60 -15.45
CA SER A 76 8.87 9.47 -16.45
C SER A 76 8.44 10.83 -15.89
N ALA A 77 8.23 10.96 -14.58
CA ALA A 77 7.83 12.22 -13.92
C ALA A 77 8.97 13.26 -13.80
N GLY A 78 10.19 12.92 -14.22
CA GLY A 78 11.37 13.80 -14.15
C GLY A 78 12.04 13.82 -12.77
N PRO A 79 13.22 14.45 -12.63
CA PRO A 79 13.99 14.48 -11.37
C PRO A 79 13.25 15.21 -10.23
N GLY A 80 13.38 14.69 -9.01
CA GLY A 80 12.75 15.21 -7.78
C GLY A 80 13.60 16.21 -7.00
N ASP A 81 14.78 16.53 -7.52
CA ASP A 81 15.95 17.05 -6.78
C ASP A 81 15.74 18.43 -6.12
N ALA A 82 14.71 19.18 -6.52
CA ALA A 82 14.48 20.55 -6.06
C ALA A 82 13.86 20.64 -4.65
N LEU A 83 13.35 19.53 -4.09
CA LEU A 83 12.54 19.52 -2.86
C LEU A 83 13.23 18.83 -1.67
N GLY A 84 14.50 18.45 -1.83
CA GLY A 84 15.29 17.79 -0.80
C GLY A 84 15.12 16.26 -0.76
N HIS A 85 15.84 15.64 0.17
CA HIS A 85 15.90 14.18 0.32
C HIS A 85 14.80 13.65 1.24
N MET A 86 14.58 12.34 1.17
CA MET A 86 13.63 11.63 2.02
C MET A 86 14.03 11.74 3.49
N THR A 87 13.02 11.88 4.37
CA THR A 87 13.19 11.77 5.82
C THR A 87 12.47 10.53 6.33
N PHE A 88 12.97 9.94 7.41
CA PHE A 88 12.33 8.81 8.07
C PHE A 88 12.22 9.03 9.58
N GLU A 89 11.05 8.75 10.16
CA GLU A 89 10.85 8.70 11.60
C GLU A 89 9.91 7.57 12.02
N ASN A 90 10.05 7.13 13.28
CA ASN A 90 9.05 6.30 13.94
C ASN A 90 8.08 7.22 14.68
N MET A 91 6.79 6.92 14.62
CA MET A 91 5.77 7.64 15.39
C MET A 91 4.78 6.70 16.04
N VAL A 92 4.19 7.14 17.15
CA VAL A 92 3.04 6.46 17.76
C VAL A 92 1.78 7.22 17.34
N GLY A 93 0.77 6.50 16.85
CA GLY A 93 -0.49 7.14 16.46
C GLY A 93 -1.60 6.14 16.13
N ASP A 94 -2.84 6.62 16.13
CA ASP A 94 -3.99 5.89 15.60
C ASP A 94 -4.20 6.25 14.13
N VAL A 95 -4.21 5.24 13.27
CA VAL A 95 -4.37 5.45 11.82
C VAL A 95 -5.70 6.10 11.46
N ARG A 96 -6.76 5.93 12.26
CA ARG A 96 -8.07 6.57 12.05
C ARG A 96 -7.98 8.07 12.32
N GLU A 97 -7.29 8.46 13.38
CA GLU A 97 -7.03 9.87 13.70
C GLU A 97 -6.17 10.52 12.62
N LEU A 98 -5.13 9.82 12.15
CA LEU A 98 -4.28 10.29 11.05
C LEU A 98 -5.08 10.49 9.75
N HIS A 99 -6.01 9.58 9.41
CA HIS A 99 -6.87 9.81 8.26
C HIS A 99 -7.81 11.00 8.47
N ALA A 100 -8.38 11.15 9.67
CA ALA A 100 -9.36 12.19 9.98
C ALA A 100 -8.76 13.61 10.01
N ASP A 101 -7.46 13.76 10.29
CA ASP A 101 -6.78 15.05 10.27
C ASP A 101 -6.76 15.64 8.84
N CYS A 102 -7.37 16.81 8.67
CA CYS A 102 -7.44 17.49 7.38
C CYS A 102 -6.08 18.00 6.88
N ASN A 103 -5.09 18.15 7.76
CA ASN A 103 -3.71 18.45 7.37
C ASN A 103 -3.05 17.30 6.61
N ASN A 104 -3.60 16.09 6.73
CA ASN A 104 -3.17 14.92 5.96
C ASN A 104 -3.85 14.84 4.57
N ALA A 105 -4.40 15.94 4.04
CA ALA A 105 -4.89 15.98 2.67
C ALA A 105 -3.78 15.58 1.68
N GLY A 106 -4.06 14.58 0.85
CA GLY A 106 -3.17 14.10 -0.21
C GLY A 106 -2.01 13.22 0.26
N VAL A 107 -1.87 12.91 1.55
CA VAL A 107 -0.82 11.99 2.04
C VAL A 107 -1.07 10.56 1.56
N VAL A 108 -0.05 9.71 1.68
CA VAL A 108 -0.12 8.29 1.32
C VAL A 108 -0.17 7.43 2.58
N PHE A 109 -1.13 6.52 2.65
CA PHE A 109 -1.19 5.48 3.67
C PHE A 109 -0.88 4.12 3.04
N GLN A 110 0.12 3.43 3.57
CA GLN A 110 0.22 1.99 3.35
C GLN A 110 -0.90 1.29 4.12
N VAL A 111 -1.65 0.44 3.44
CA VAL A 111 -2.75 -0.31 4.03
C VAL A 111 -2.43 -1.79 4.03
N ALA A 112 -2.30 -2.38 5.22
CA ALA A 112 -2.26 -3.83 5.38
C ALA A 112 -3.57 -4.46 4.90
N SER A 113 -3.50 -5.22 3.81
CA SER A 113 -4.65 -5.78 3.09
C SER A 113 -4.35 -7.22 2.67
N GLN A 114 -5.35 -7.91 2.13
CA GLN A 114 -5.19 -9.18 1.42
C GLN A 114 -4.80 -8.94 -0.04
N PHE A 115 -4.36 -9.98 -0.76
CA PHE A 115 -4.00 -9.89 -2.18
C PHE A 115 -5.18 -9.61 -3.11
N ASN A 116 -6.42 -9.61 -2.62
CA ASN A 116 -7.60 -9.17 -3.37
C ASN A 116 -7.99 -7.71 -3.04
N CYS A 117 -7.15 -6.98 -2.31
CA CYS A 117 -7.42 -5.61 -1.84
C CYS A 117 -8.69 -5.52 -0.98
N LEU A 118 -8.93 -6.53 -0.14
CA LEU A 118 -9.97 -6.54 0.90
C LEU A 118 -9.34 -6.89 2.27
N GLU A 119 -10.14 -6.79 3.32
CA GLU A 119 -9.74 -6.87 4.72
C GLU A 119 -10.69 -7.83 5.48
N MET A 120 -10.98 -8.98 4.87
CA MET A 120 -11.84 -10.01 5.43
C MET A 120 -11.21 -10.65 6.69
N LEU A 121 -12.03 -11.09 7.64
CA LEU A 121 -11.57 -11.64 8.94
C LEU A 121 -10.76 -12.96 8.84
N GLY A 122 -10.82 -13.64 7.70
CA GLY A 122 -10.12 -14.92 7.50
C GLY A 122 -10.35 -15.50 6.10
N PRO A 123 -9.62 -16.56 5.74
CA PRO A 123 -9.71 -17.18 4.42
C PRO A 123 -11.06 -17.84 4.13
N GLU A 124 -11.90 -18.08 5.15
CA GLU A 124 -13.27 -18.62 4.97
C GLU A 124 -14.31 -17.53 4.68
N VAL A 125 -13.97 -16.26 4.92
CA VAL A 125 -14.89 -15.14 4.75
C VAL A 125 -14.78 -14.62 3.32
N ARG A 126 -15.94 -14.50 2.65
CA ARG A 126 -16.05 -14.18 1.23
C ARG A 126 -16.45 -12.71 1.05
N PRO A 127 -16.14 -12.08 -0.11
CA PRO A 127 -16.63 -10.75 -0.47
C PRO A 127 -18.15 -10.54 -0.27
N GLU A 128 -18.93 -11.60 -0.46
CA GLU A 128 -20.38 -11.59 -0.28
C GLU A 128 -20.85 -11.50 1.17
N ASN A 129 -19.97 -11.73 2.14
CA ASN A 129 -20.27 -11.51 3.56
C ASN A 129 -20.30 -10.02 3.95
N GLY A 130 -19.97 -9.13 3.00
CA GLY A 130 -20.06 -7.69 3.19
C GLY A 130 -18.86 -7.07 3.88
N VAL A 131 -18.84 -5.74 3.92
CA VAL A 131 -17.76 -4.95 4.52
C VAL A 131 -18.12 -4.42 5.90
N THR A 132 -19.38 -4.57 6.35
CA THR A 132 -19.82 -4.17 7.70
C THR A 132 -18.99 -4.87 8.76
N ILE A 133 -18.66 -6.14 8.52
CA ILE A 133 -17.87 -6.98 9.44
C ILE A 133 -16.48 -6.43 9.78
N TYR A 134 -15.96 -5.49 9.01
CA TYR A 134 -14.65 -4.88 9.25
C TYR A 134 -14.57 -4.18 10.60
N GLU A 135 -15.69 -3.71 11.17
CA GLU A 135 -15.71 -3.09 12.50
C GLU A 135 -15.33 -4.06 13.63
N LYS A 136 -15.45 -5.37 13.39
CA LYS A 136 -15.11 -6.43 14.34
C LYS A 136 -13.61 -6.71 14.39
N ASP A 137 -12.86 -6.18 13.43
CA ASP A 137 -11.41 -6.33 13.34
C ASP A 137 -10.72 -5.04 13.77
N ARG A 138 -9.80 -5.17 14.73
CA ARG A 138 -9.03 -4.05 15.29
C ARG A 138 -7.64 -3.91 14.66
N THR A 139 -7.32 -4.68 13.63
CA THR A 139 -6.09 -4.54 12.86
C THR A 139 -6.11 -3.26 12.01
N GLN A 140 -4.94 -2.85 11.55
CA GLN A 140 -4.78 -1.61 10.79
C GLN A 140 -5.59 -1.63 9.48
N GLY A 141 -5.65 -2.75 8.76
CA GLY A 141 -6.30 -2.82 7.44
C GLY A 141 -7.74 -2.33 7.47
N PRO A 142 -8.61 -2.99 8.27
CA PRO A 142 -9.97 -2.57 8.54
C PRO A 142 -10.08 -1.12 9.04
N ALA A 143 -9.16 -0.65 9.87
CA ALA A 143 -9.16 0.75 10.31
C ALA A 143 -8.97 1.74 9.14
N CYS A 144 -8.06 1.47 8.21
CA CYS A 144 -7.90 2.27 6.99
C CYS A 144 -9.11 2.15 6.05
N ALA A 145 -9.63 0.93 5.87
CA ALA A 145 -10.79 0.68 5.02
C ALA A 145 -12.05 1.43 5.52
N LEU A 146 -12.27 1.46 6.83
CA LEU A 146 -13.37 2.20 7.47
C LEU A 146 -13.15 3.72 7.46
N SER A 147 -11.91 4.16 7.34
CA SER A 147 -11.57 5.58 7.20
C SER A 147 -11.89 6.10 5.80
N CYS A 148 -11.90 5.25 4.77
CA CYS A 148 -12.25 5.59 3.38
C CYS A 148 -13.37 4.65 2.84
N PRO A 149 -14.60 4.80 3.36
CA PRO A 149 -15.67 3.83 3.19
C PRO A 149 -16.16 3.68 1.75
N ALA A 150 -16.13 4.75 0.95
CA ALA A 150 -16.52 4.70 -0.46
C ALA A 150 -15.57 3.83 -1.30
N ALA A 151 -14.26 3.96 -1.08
CA ALA A 151 -13.25 3.09 -1.68
C ALA A 151 -13.44 1.63 -1.26
N THR A 152 -13.77 1.38 0.02
CA THR A 152 -14.04 0.04 0.53
C THR A 152 -15.25 -0.61 -0.13
N VAL A 153 -16.39 0.11 -0.22
CA VAL A 153 -17.58 -0.37 -0.95
C VAL A 153 -17.26 -0.59 -2.42
N PHE A 154 -16.52 0.33 -3.06
CA PHE A 154 -16.13 0.20 -4.46
C PHE A 154 -15.32 -1.07 -4.72
N ARG A 155 -14.26 -1.32 -3.94
CA ARG A 155 -13.39 -2.49 -4.08
C ARG A 155 -14.15 -3.80 -3.91
N ASN A 156 -15.16 -3.84 -3.04
CA ASN A 156 -15.95 -5.06 -2.84
C ASN A 156 -17.04 -5.24 -3.92
N TYR A 157 -17.81 -4.19 -4.24
CA TYR A 157 -19.06 -4.30 -5.00
C TYR A 157 -18.99 -3.84 -6.46
N PHE A 158 -17.98 -3.06 -6.84
CA PHE A 158 -17.97 -2.35 -8.13
C PHE A 158 -16.69 -2.49 -8.95
N VAL A 159 -15.56 -2.86 -8.36
CA VAL A 159 -14.30 -3.01 -9.11
C VAL A 159 -14.48 -3.92 -10.33
N ASN A 160 -13.86 -3.56 -11.45
CA ASN A 160 -14.04 -4.20 -12.77
C ASN A 160 -15.52 -4.31 -13.22
N GLY A 161 -16.40 -3.42 -12.74
CA GLY A 161 -17.82 -3.36 -13.05
C GLY A 161 -18.69 -4.41 -12.36
N LYS A 162 -18.10 -5.46 -11.78
CA LYS A 162 -18.82 -6.60 -11.18
C LYS A 162 -18.63 -6.73 -9.67
N GLY A 163 -17.60 -6.08 -9.12
CA GLY A 163 -17.14 -6.37 -7.76
C GLY A 163 -16.48 -7.74 -7.67
N GLN A 164 -16.21 -8.18 -6.44
CA GLN A 164 -15.36 -9.34 -6.17
C GLN A 164 -16.10 -10.61 -5.76
N ALA A 165 -17.44 -10.65 -5.88
CA ALA A 165 -18.20 -11.86 -5.60
C ALA A 165 -17.79 -13.05 -6.47
N GLY A 166 -17.88 -14.26 -5.91
CA GLY A 166 -17.59 -15.51 -6.60
C GLY A 166 -16.13 -15.61 -7.06
N ARG A 167 -15.94 -15.80 -8.37
CA ARG A 167 -14.62 -15.96 -9.02
C ARG A 167 -14.06 -14.63 -9.58
N ASN A 168 -14.68 -13.49 -9.27
CA ASN A 168 -14.26 -12.18 -9.78
C ASN A 168 -13.21 -11.49 -8.88
N GLN A 169 -12.63 -12.22 -7.93
CA GLN A 169 -11.68 -11.64 -6.99
C GLN A 169 -10.40 -11.19 -7.69
N LEU A 170 -9.91 -10.03 -7.27
CA LEU A 170 -8.61 -9.54 -7.62
C LEU A 170 -7.52 -10.46 -7.02
N ASN A 171 -6.37 -10.49 -7.66
CA ASN A 171 -5.22 -11.24 -7.18
C ASN A 171 -3.93 -10.48 -7.52
N MET A 172 -3.38 -9.78 -6.54
CA MET A 172 -2.17 -8.98 -6.67
C MET A 172 -0.88 -9.83 -6.83
N LEU A 173 -0.97 -11.16 -6.65
CA LEU A 173 0.10 -12.11 -6.99
C LEU A 173 -0.11 -12.80 -8.34
N ASN A 174 -1.13 -12.46 -9.12
CA ASN A 174 -1.44 -13.20 -10.35
C ASN A 174 -0.23 -13.27 -11.30
N ASP A 175 0.43 -12.14 -11.55
CA ASP A 175 1.55 -12.08 -12.49
C ASP A 175 2.79 -12.80 -11.94
N VAL A 176 2.99 -12.74 -10.62
CA VAL A 176 3.99 -13.55 -9.90
C VAL A 176 3.69 -15.05 -10.04
N ALA A 177 2.42 -15.45 -9.93
CA ALA A 177 1.99 -16.84 -10.08
C ALA A 177 2.27 -17.36 -11.51
N VAL A 178 2.01 -16.53 -12.52
CA VAL A 178 2.33 -16.83 -13.92
C VAL A 178 3.84 -16.98 -14.11
N LEU A 179 4.62 -15.99 -13.64
CA LEU A 179 6.09 -15.99 -13.75
C LEU A 179 6.73 -17.22 -13.10
N LEU A 180 6.26 -17.61 -11.91
CA LEU A 180 6.79 -18.76 -11.19
C LEU A 180 6.28 -20.11 -11.71
N GLY A 181 5.33 -20.09 -12.66
CA GLY A 181 4.70 -21.31 -13.17
C GLY A 181 3.85 -22.02 -12.11
N ASN A 182 3.19 -21.27 -11.22
CA ASN A 182 2.46 -21.81 -10.08
C ASN A 182 1.37 -22.83 -10.49
N ARG A 183 0.78 -22.70 -11.69
CA ARG A 183 -0.17 -23.71 -12.22
C ARG A 183 0.47 -25.10 -12.36
N LYS A 184 1.76 -25.16 -12.73
CA LYS A 184 2.53 -26.39 -12.87
C LYS A 184 3.06 -26.86 -11.52
N HIS A 185 3.70 -25.97 -10.77
CA HIS A 185 4.40 -26.32 -9.53
C HIS A 185 3.47 -26.46 -8.32
N LYS A 186 2.29 -25.82 -8.35
CA LYS A 186 1.31 -25.81 -7.26
C LYS A 186 1.93 -25.39 -5.92
N TYR A 187 2.73 -24.33 -5.93
CA TYR A 187 3.33 -23.79 -4.71
C TYR A 187 2.25 -23.30 -3.74
N TRP A 188 1.24 -22.58 -4.24
CA TRP A 188 0.11 -22.10 -3.45
C TRP A 188 -1.20 -22.08 -4.24
N GLU A 189 -2.30 -21.97 -3.53
CA GLU A 189 -3.61 -21.59 -4.02
C GLU A 189 -4.07 -20.28 -3.39
N MET A 190 -4.94 -19.55 -4.09
CA MET A 190 -5.57 -18.35 -3.56
C MET A 190 -6.96 -18.68 -3.02
N LYS A 191 -7.21 -18.29 -1.76
CA LYS A 191 -8.52 -18.44 -1.13
C LYS A 191 -8.93 -17.11 -0.48
N ASN A 192 -9.92 -16.44 -1.04
CA ASN A 192 -10.45 -15.16 -0.53
C ASN A 192 -9.36 -14.09 -0.27
N GLY A 193 -8.36 -14.00 -1.15
CA GLY A 193 -7.23 -13.06 -1.02
C GLY A 193 -6.04 -13.56 -0.19
N TYR A 194 -6.12 -14.77 0.38
CA TYR A 194 -5.04 -15.41 1.11
C TYR A 194 -4.23 -16.36 0.22
N CYS A 195 -2.91 -16.20 0.25
CA CYS A 195 -1.94 -17.08 -0.41
C CYS A 195 -1.64 -18.28 0.49
N LEU A 196 -2.21 -19.45 0.18
CA LEU A 196 -2.14 -20.65 1.01
C LEU A 196 -1.32 -21.74 0.31
N PRO A 197 -0.25 -22.28 0.91
CA PRO A 197 0.53 -23.36 0.32
C PRO A 197 -0.33 -24.60 0.10
N VAL A 198 -0.18 -25.25 -1.06
CA VAL A 198 -0.91 -26.50 -1.35
C VAL A 198 -0.30 -27.69 -0.60
N SER A 199 0.99 -27.60 -0.27
CA SER A 199 1.74 -28.62 0.44
C SER A 199 2.68 -28.01 1.48
N THR A 200 3.21 -28.84 2.37
CA THR A 200 4.15 -28.40 3.41
C THR A 200 5.55 -28.10 2.88
N TRP A 201 5.91 -28.57 1.68
CA TRP A 201 7.24 -28.40 1.07
C TRP A 201 7.30 -27.37 -0.05
N GLY A 202 6.15 -26.94 -0.59
CA GLY A 202 6.11 -26.05 -1.76
C GLY A 202 6.81 -24.71 -1.53
N MET A 203 6.68 -24.14 -0.33
CA MET A 203 7.38 -22.90 0.04
C MET A 203 8.89 -23.10 0.11
N ALA A 204 9.37 -24.23 0.64
CA ALA A 204 10.79 -24.55 0.69
C ALA A 204 11.41 -24.68 -0.71
N GLU A 205 10.70 -25.34 -1.63
CA GLU A 205 11.14 -25.48 -3.03
C GLU A 205 11.20 -24.11 -3.73
N LEU A 206 10.15 -23.30 -3.57
CA LEU A 206 10.12 -21.94 -4.10
C LEU A 206 11.25 -21.09 -3.49
N GLY A 207 11.47 -21.19 -2.18
CA GLY A 207 12.50 -20.47 -1.46
C GLY A 207 13.91 -20.79 -1.97
N LYS A 208 14.21 -22.08 -2.22
CA LYS A 208 15.48 -22.49 -2.84
C LYS A 208 15.65 -21.88 -4.23
N ARG A 209 14.60 -21.88 -5.05
CA ARG A 209 14.64 -21.32 -6.41
C ARG A 209 14.87 -19.81 -6.41
N LEU A 210 14.20 -19.07 -5.53
CA LEU A 210 14.42 -17.62 -5.37
C LEU A 210 15.80 -17.28 -4.81
N THR A 211 16.34 -18.12 -3.93
CA THR A 211 17.67 -17.91 -3.34
C THR A 211 18.78 -18.21 -4.36
N ALA A 212 18.60 -19.24 -5.19
CA ALA A 212 19.57 -19.62 -6.21
C ALA A 212 19.61 -18.67 -7.42
N ASP A 213 18.51 -17.98 -7.70
CA ASP A 213 18.36 -17.10 -8.87
C ASP A 213 17.91 -15.69 -8.46
N ALA A 214 18.91 -14.82 -8.27
CA ALA A 214 18.68 -13.42 -7.92
C ALA A 214 17.94 -12.64 -9.02
N ALA A 215 18.10 -13.03 -10.30
CA ALA A 215 17.39 -12.40 -11.41
C ALA A 215 15.91 -12.75 -11.37
N LEU A 216 15.57 -14.01 -11.09
CA LEU A 216 14.18 -14.44 -10.86
C LEU A 216 13.58 -13.73 -9.64
N ALA A 217 14.31 -13.63 -8.52
CA ALA A 217 13.84 -12.87 -7.35
C ALA A 217 13.62 -11.38 -7.66
N GLY A 218 14.45 -10.78 -8.52
CA GLY A 218 14.24 -9.44 -9.08
C GLY A 218 12.94 -9.34 -9.88
N ALA A 219 12.74 -10.25 -10.85
CA ALA A 219 11.56 -10.28 -11.70
C ALA A 219 10.26 -10.53 -10.90
N VAL A 220 10.31 -11.35 -9.85
CA VAL A 220 9.17 -11.56 -8.95
C VAL A 220 8.78 -10.25 -8.24
N ARG A 221 9.76 -9.47 -7.76
CA ARG A 221 9.47 -8.16 -7.15
C ARG A 221 8.79 -7.23 -8.14
N GLU A 222 9.31 -7.16 -9.35
CA GLU A 222 8.79 -6.31 -10.43
C GLU A 222 7.36 -6.65 -10.82
N LYS A 223 6.98 -7.93 -10.80
CA LYS A 223 5.62 -8.40 -11.13
C LYS A 223 4.64 -8.36 -9.97
N LEU A 224 5.07 -8.06 -8.74
CA LEU A 224 4.13 -7.86 -7.63
C LEU A 224 3.25 -6.63 -7.90
N ARG A 225 1.94 -6.77 -7.70
CA ARG A 225 0.99 -5.66 -7.77
C ARG A 225 0.60 -5.16 -6.39
N VAL A 226 0.17 -3.91 -6.32
CA VAL A 226 -0.48 -3.31 -5.15
C VAL A 226 -1.74 -2.59 -5.61
N GLY A 227 -2.80 -2.58 -4.80
CA GLY A 227 -3.98 -1.76 -5.10
C GLY A 227 -3.72 -0.30 -4.71
N VAL A 228 -4.11 0.67 -5.53
CA VAL A 228 -3.91 2.10 -5.23
C VAL A 228 -5.20 2.85 -5.46
N HIS A 229 -5.79 3.36 -4.39
CA HIS A 229 -6.73 4.48 -4.48
C HIS A 229 -5.91 5.77 -4.42
N TRP A 230 -5.83 6.52 -5.53
CA TRP A 230 -4.95 7.69 -5.63
C TRP A 230 -5.47 8.93 -4.87
N ALA A 231 -6.79 9.05 -4.72
CA ALA A 231 -7.44 10.17 -4.05
C ALA A 231 -8.84 9.79 -3.57
N THR A 232 -8.95 9.03 -2.49
CA THR A 232 -10.24 8.62 -1.90
C THR A 232 -10.64 9.51 -0.73
N GLN A 233 -11.94 9.79 -0.57
CA GLN A 233 -12.45 10.64 0.50
C GLN A 233 -12.42 9.94 1.87
N VAL A 234 -12.03 10.71 2.88
CA VAL A 234 -12.08 10.28 4.28
C VAL A 234 -13.52 10.41 4.81
N LYS A 235 -13.99 9.41 5.58
CA LYS A 235 -15.34 9.38 6.19
C LYS A 235 -15.62 10.71 6.91
N ARG A 236 -16.79 11.30 6.63
CA ARG A 236 -17.27 12.55 7.25
C ARG A 236 -16.30 13.73 7.11
N SER A 237 -15.45 13.73 6.08
CA SER A 237 -14.60 14.86 5.72
C SER A 237 -14.66 15.15 4.22
N GLN A 238 -14.13 16.30 3.81
CA GLN A 238 -14.01 16.70 2.40
C GLN A 238 -12.63 16.39 1.82
N HIS A 239 -11.59 16.24 2.65
CA HIS A 239 -10.25 15.94 2.15
C HIS A 239 -10.14 14.50 1.66
N ARG A 240 -9.17 14.29 0.77
CA ARG A 240 -8.88 13.00 0.15
C ARG A 240 -7.46 12.57 0.47
N VAL A 241 -7.24 11.27 0.53
CA VAL A 241 -5.94 10.65 0.79
C VAL A 241 -5.65 9.58 -0.25
N CYS A 242 -4.38 9.19 -0.38
CA CYS A 242 -3.99 8.03 -1.16
C CYS A 242 -3.88 6.81 -0.23
N GLN A 243 -4.44 5.68 -0.65
CA GLN A 243 -4.30 4.40 0.04
C GLN A 243 -3.65 3.37 -0.89
N VAL A 244 -2.53 2.81 -0.45
CA VAL A 244 -1.80 1.75 -1.15
C VAL A 244 -2.01 0.43 -0.41
N PHE A 245 -2.83 -0.44 -0.98
CA PHE A 245 -3.20 -1.74 -0.44
C PHE A 245 -2.16 -2.79 -0.78
N CYS A 246 -1.43 -3.21 0.25
CA CYS A 246 -0.35 -4.16 0.17
C CYS A 246 -0.69 -5.39 1.00
N SER A 247 -0.26 -6.57 0.55
CA SER A 247 -0.40 -7.82 1.31
C SER A 247 0.97 -8.42 1.60
N ALA A 248 1.12 -8.97 2.80
CA ALA A 248 2.18 -9.92 3.12
C ALA A 248 1.68 -11.37 2.90
N LEU A 249 2.54 -12.35 3.15
CA LEU A 249 2.14 -13.76 3.17
C LEU A 249 1.50 -14.13 4.52
N PRO A 250 0.42 -14.94 4.56
CA PRO A 250 -0.36 -15.19 5.79
C PRO A 250 0.14 -16.41 6.58
N LEU A 251 1.37 -16.36 7.11
CA LEU A 251 2.06 -17.50 7.73
C LEU A 251 1.23 -18.18 8.85
N THR A 252 0.64 -17.39 9.75
CA THR A 252 -0.16 -17.86 10.90
C THR A 252 -1.45 -18.58 10.52
N TYR A 253 -1.94 -18.38 9.30
CA TYR A 253 -3.14 -19.04 8.77
C TYR A 253 -2.82 -20.42 8.18
N VAL A 254 -1.54 -20.81 8.15
CA VAL A 254 -1.07 -22.07 7.57
C VAL A 254 -0.37 -22.89 8.63
N ARG A 255 -0.79 -24.15 8.78
CA ARG A 255 -0.17 -25.09 9.71
C ARG A 255 0.86 -25.96 8.99
N GLY A 256 1.94 -26.31 9.68
CA GLY A 256 2.90 -27.32 9.21
C GLY A 256 3.95 -26.82 8.20
N VAL A 257 4.01 -25.52 7.90
CA VAL A 257 5.08 -24.91 7.10
C VAL A 257 5.96 -24.05 8.01
N PRO A 258 7.23 -24.40 8.24
CA PRO A 258 8.16 -23.61 9.04
C PRO A 258 8.35 -22.20 8.49
N ALA A 259 8.52 -21.20 9.37
CA ALA A 259 8.75 -19.81 8.96
C ALA A 259 9.96 -19.67 8.02
N ALA A 260 11.02 -20.45 8.23
CA ALA A 260 12.21 -20.46 7.37
C ALA A 260 11.90 -20.81 5.91
N ASP A 261 10.91 -21.67 5.65
CA ASP A 261 10.52 -22.04 4.29
C ASP A 261 9.78 -20.91 3.57
N TRP A 262 9.12 -20.04 4.33
CA TRP A 262 8.47 -18.83 3.81
C TRP A 262 9.46 -17.70 3.54
N GLU A 263 10.54 -17.61 4.32
CA GLU A 263 11.41 -16.43 4.40
C GLU A 263 11.79 -15.84 3.04
N PRO A 264 12.32 -16.62 2.07
CA PRO A 264 12.79 -16.02 0.82
C PRO A 264 11.65 -15.38 0.02
N PHE A 265 10.46 -16.02 0.00
CA PHE A 265 9.32 -15.46 -0.72
C PHE A 265 8.67 -14.32 0.07
N ALA A 266 8.56 -14.44 1.39
CA ALA A 266 8.03 -13.40 2.27
C ALA A 266 8.83 -12.10 2.15
N ARG A 267 10.16 -12.17 2.23
CA ARG A 267 11.06 -11.03 2.04
C ARG A 267 10.92 -10.39 0.66
N THR A 268 10.76 -11.22 -0.39
CA THR A 268 10.57 -10.74 -1.77
C THR A 268 9.26 -9.95 -1.89
N VAL A 269 8.16 -10.48 -1.35
CA VAL A 269 6.84 -9.83 -1.34
C VAL A 269 6.86 -8.55 -0.50
N LEU A 270 7.40 -8.60 0.72
CA LEU A 270 7.52 -7.43 1.60
C LEU A 270 8.35 -6.32 0.96
N GLY A 271 9.52 -6.66 0.41
CA GLY A 271 10.40 -5.70 -0.27
C GLY A 271 9.67 -4.97 -1.39
N ALA A 272 8.99 -5.71 -2.26
CA ALA A 272 8.24 -5.11 -3.35
C ALA A 272 7.02 -4.29 -2.88
N ALA A 273 6.32 -4.70 -1.82
CA ALA A 273 5.20 -3.97 -1.27
C ALA A 273 5.60 -2.60 -0.68
N TYR A 274 6.69 -2.55 0.10
CA TYR A 274 7.22 -1.29 0.63
C TYR A 274 7.76 -0.40 -0.48
N GLU A 275 8.49 -0.98 -1.44
CA GLU A 275 9.01 -0.23 -2.57
C GLU A 275 7.89 0.36 -3.43
N ALA A 276 6.84 -0.41 -3.73
CA ALA A 276 5.69 0.05 -4.49
C ALA A 276 4.94 1.19 -3.77
N THR A 277 4.86 1.13 -2.44
CA THR A 277 4.26 2.22 -1.64
C THR A 277 5.04 3.52 -1.81
N LEU A 278 6.37 3.47 -1.67
CA LEU A 278 7.22 4.66 -1.83
C LEU A 278 7.27 5.14 -3.29
N ALA A 279 7.22 4.24 -4.26
CA ALA A 279 7.16 4.59 -5.67
C ALA A 279 5.84 5.32 -6.00
N ALA A 280 4.69 4.86 -5.48
CA ALA A 280 3.42 5.57 -5.63
C ALA A 280 3.48 6.98 -5.00
N ALA A 281 4.10 7.11 -3.82
CA ALA A 281 4.31 8.41 -3.19
C ALA A 281 5.25 9.32 -3.99
N ALA A 282 6.32 8.77 -4.57
CA ALA A 282 7.24 9.51 -5.43
C ALA A 282 6.57 10.01 -6.72
N VAL A 283 5.69 9.21 -7.33
CA VAL A 283 4.85 9.66 -8.46
C VAL A 283 4.02 10.88 -8.05
N LEU A 284 3.38 10.84 -6.88
CA LEU A 284 2.60 11.97 -6.37
C LEU A 284 3.50 13.19 -6.07
N ALA A 285 4.66 12.98 -5.44
CA ALA A 285 5.56 14.06 -5.06
C ALA A 285 6.11 14.80 -6.30
N ARG A 286 6.62 14.05 -7.28
CA ARG A 286 7.13 14.59 -8.55
C ARG A 286 6.02 15.28 -9.35
N GLY A 287 4.84 14.65 -9.46
CA GLY A 287 3.70 15.20 -10.20
C GLY A 287 3.15 16.49 -9.59
N ARG A 288 3.10 16.57 -8.25
CA ARG A 288 2.61 17.76 -7.52
C ARG A 288 3.69 18.82 -7.33
N ARG A 289 4.96 18.49 -7.58
CA ARG A 289 6.13 19.31 -7.19
C ARG A 289 6.05 19.73 -5.73
N ALA A 290 5.66 18.78 -4.89
CA ALA A 290 5.50 18.99 -3.46
C ALA A 290 5.96 17.75 -2.72
N ARG A 291 6.46 17.96 -1.50
CA ARG A 291 6.83 16.88 -0.60
C ARG A 291 5.59 16.11 -0.14
N VAL A 292 5.69 14.78 -0.07
CA VAL A 292 4.56 13.89 0.27
C VAL A 292 4.87 13.09 1.52
N THR A 293 4.00 13.21 2.52
CA THR A 293 4.05 12.35 3.70
C THR A 293 3.53 10.95 3.36
N VAL A 294 4.22 9.93 3.87
CA VAL A 294 3.89 8.52 3.74
C VAL A 294 3.82 7.88 5.11
N TYR A 295 2.64 7.39 5.48
CA TYR A 295 2.45 6.59 6.69
C TYR A 295 2.61 5.10 6.34
N LEU A 296 3.69 4.49 6.83
CA LEU A 296 3.95 3.06 6.73
C LEU A 296 3.41 2.33 7.96
N THR A 297 3.17 1.03 7.79
CA THR A 297 2.81 0.09 8.85
C THR A 297 3.80 -1.06 8.87
N ALA A 298 3.85 -1.84 9.96
CA ALA A 298 4.58 -3.11 10.00
C ALA A 298 3.76 -4.22 9.28
N LEU A 299 3.80 -4.19 7.94
CA LEU A 299 2.99 -5.01 7.06
C LEU A 299 3.18 -6.50 7.35
N GLY A 300 2.10 -7.15 7.78
CA GLY A 300 2.08 -8.59 8.05
C GLY A 300 2.73 -9.03 9.37
N GLY A 301 3.23 -8.12 10.21
CA GLY A 301 3.86 -8.45 11.49
C GLY A 301 2.87 -8.86 12.60
N GLY A 302 1.59 -8.48 12.45
CA GLY A 302 0.51 -8.86 13.37
C GLY A 302 -0.17 -10.16 12.95
N ALA A 303 -1.42 -10.05 12.47
CA ALA A 303 -2.27 -11.19 12.17
C ALA A 303 -1.65 -12.22 11.22
N PHE A 304 -0.77 -11.82 10.28
CA PHE A 304 -0.11 -12.71 9.31
C PHE A 304 1.20 -13.33 9.83
N GLY A 305 1.77 -12.84 10.94
CA GLY A 305 2.95 -13.38 11.62
C GLY A 305 4.24 -13.42 10.82
N ASN A 306 4.52 -12.41 10.00
CA ASN A 306 5.83 -12.24 9.38
C ASN A 306 6.84 -11.76 10.43
N ASP A 307 8.09 -12.24 10.36
CA ASP A 307 9.15 -11.84 11.29
C ASP A 307 9.45 -10.34 11.14
N GLU A 308 9.50 -9.63 12.27
CA GLU A 308 9.76 -8.18 12.31
C GLU A 308 11.07 -7.80 11.61
N ARG A 309 12.09 -8.67 11.60
CA ARG A 309 13.36 -8.42 10.92
C ARG A 309 13.20 -8.42 9.41
N TRP A 310 12.36 -9.28 8.85
CA TRP A 310 12.08 -9.30 7.41
C TRP A 310 11.38 -8.02 6.98
N ILE A 311 10.45 -7.55 7.80
CA ILE A 311 9.70 -6.32 7.59
C ILE A 311 10.64 -5.11 7.67
N ALA A 312 11.46 -5.01 8.72
CA ALA A 312 12.41 -3.93 8.91
C ALA A 312 13.45 -3.86 7.78
N ASP A 313 13.99 -5.00 7.34
CA ASP A 313 14.91 -5.05 6.20
C ASP A 313 14.24 -4.60 4.89
N ALA A 314 12.98 -4.99 4.68
CA ALA A 314 12.21 -4.58 3.51
C ALA A 314 11.96 -3.06 3.50
N ILE A 315 11.63 -2.48 4.65
CA ILE A 315 11.51 -1.03 4.81
C ILE A 315 12.87 -0.36 4.52
N ALA A 316 13.95 -0.83 5.15
CA ALA A 316 15.29 -0.28 4.95
C ALA A 316 15.72 -0.30 3.47
N GLY A 317 15.41 -1.39 2.76
CA GLY A 317 15.63 -1.50 1.32
C GLY A 317 14.83 -0.47 0.51
N ALA A 318 13.53 -0.34 0.79
CA ALA A 318 12.67 0.62 0.10
C ALA A 318 13.10 2.08 0.35
N LEU A 319 13.43 2.43 1.61
CA LEU A 319 13.96 3.73 2.00
C LEU A 319 15.23 4.07 1.22
N LYS A 320 16.17 3.11 1.12
CA LYS A 320 17.41 3.30 0.35
C LYS A 320 17.13 3.57 -1.13
N SER A 321 16.18 2.86 -1.74
CA SER A 321 15.84 3.02 -3.15
C SER A 321 15.16 4.36 -3.47
N HIS A 322 14.59 5.04 -2.47
CA HIS A 322 13.87 6.31 -2.62
C HIS A 322 14.51 7.46 -1.82
N ALA A 323 15.79 7.34 -1.47
CA ALA A 323 16.47 8.32 -0.62
C ALA A 323 16.48 9.74 -1.21
N GLU A 324 16.46 9.84 -2.54
CA GLU A 324 16.47 11.11 -3.28
C GLU A 324 15.07 11.69 -3.52
N GLU A 325 14.00 11.00 -3.11
CA GLU A 325 12.64 11.48 -3.29
C GLU A 325 12.22 12.41 -2.14
N ALA A 326 11.43 13.43 -2.44
CA ALA A 326 10.90 14.37 -1.45
C ALA A 326 9.75 13.77 -0.61
N LEU A 327 10.07 12.80 0.25
CA LEU A 327 9.10 12.04 1.05
C LEU A 327 9.34 12.17 2.56
N ASP A 328 8.25 12.35 3.33
CA ASP A 328 8.23 12.26 4.81
C ASP A 328 7.73 10.88 5.17
N VAL A 329 8.64 9.93 5.34
CA VAL A 329 8.24 8.56 5.67
C VAL A 329 8.11 8.43 7.18
N LYS A 330 6.94 8.00 7.64
CA LYS A 330 6.61 7.80 9.04
C LYS A 330 6.16 6.37 9.27
N LEU A 331 6.91 5.60 10.05
CA LEU A 331 6.48 4.27 10.48
C LEU A 331 5.57 4.40 11.70
N VAL A 332 4.29 4.07 11.53
CA VAL A 332 3.28 4.20 12.58
C VAL A 332 3.24 2.95 13.46
N HIS A 333 3.39 3.17 14.77
CA HIS A 333 3.29 2.15 15.81
C HIS A 333 2.02 2.35 16.63
N TYR A 334 1.35 1.25 16.94
CA TYR A 334 0.17 1.28 17.80
C TYR A 334 0.60 1.28 19.28
N LYS A 335 0.16 2.28 20.04
CA LYS A 335 0.42 2.52 21.49
C LYS A 335 1.88 2.80 21.87
N ALA A 336 2.85 2.08 21.35
CA ALA A 336 4.26 2.27 21.67
C ALA A 336 5.15 1.76 20.53
N VAL A 337 6.34 2.36 20.38
CA VAL A 337 7.39 1.78 19.55
C VAL A 337 7.92 0.54 20.26
N SER A 338 7.59 -0.65 19.73
CA SER A 338 8.07 -1.91 20.28
C SER A 338 9.61 -1.96 20.25
N GLY A 339 10.21 -2.76 21.14
CA GLY A 339 11.63 -3.11 21.03
C GLY A 339 11.93 -3.84 19.71
N GLY A 340 13.19 -4.19 19.47
CA GLY A 340 13.58 -4.92 18.25
C GLY A 340 14.07 -3.99 17.13
N PRO A 341 13.88 -4.37 15.84
CA PRO A 341 14.59 -3.74 14.73
C PRO A 341 14.16 -2.28 14.46
N TRP A 342 13.02 -1.85 15.01
CA TRP A 342 12.42 -0.53 14.80
C TRP A 342 13.27 0.63 15.33
N ARG A 343 14.03 0.42 16.42
CA ARG A 343 14.85 1.47 17.06
C ARG A 343 16.06 1.89 16.22
N THR A 344 16.60 0.95 15.45
CA THR A 344 17.77 1.18 14.58
C THR A 344 17.39 1.46 13.15
N LEU A 345 16.12 1.26 12.78
CA LEU A 345 15.61 1.48 11.44
C LEU A 345 15.67 2.97 11.09
N GLY A 346 16.30 3.30 9.96
CA GLY A 346 16.48 4.68 9.50
C GLY A 346 17.59 5.47 10.22
N ALA A 347 18.29 4.87 11.19
CA ALA A 347 19.52 5.47 11.71
C ALA A 347 20.58 5.46 10.59
N ALA A 348 21.08 6.63 10.20
CA ALA A 348 22.18 6.72 9.26
C ALA A 348 23.35 5.89 9.78
N ALA A 349 23.92 5.02 8.93
CA ALA A 349 25.14 4.30 9.29
C ALA A 349 26.19 5.33 9.74
N PRO A 350 26.87 5.13 10.88
CA PRO A 350 27.84 6.10 11.37
C PRO A 350 28.87 6.34 10.27
N ALA A 351 28.99 7.61 9.84
CA ALA A 351 29.94 8.00 8.81
C ALA A 351 31.32 7.45 9.20
N LYS A 352 31.86 6.53 8.40
CA LYS A 352 33.25 6.08 8.57
C LYS A 352 34.10 7.34 8.54
N ARG A 353 34.62 7.77 9.69
CA ARG A 353 35.62 8.85 9.79
C ARG A 353 36.73 8.48 8.80
N ARG A 354 36.78 9.15 7.65
CA ARG A 354 37.98 9.15 6.81
C ARG A 354 39.08 9.64 7.73
N ARG A 355 39.96 8.72 8.14
CA ARG A 355 41.25 9.09 8.71
C ARG A 355 41.89 10.02 7.68
N ARG A 356 42.02 11.31 8.02
CA ARG A 356 42.90 12.23 7.32
C ARG A 356 44.30 11.64 7.46
N SER A 357 44.76 10.93 6.43
CA SER A 357 46.17 10.69 6.22
C SER A 357 46.83 12.07 6.06
N GLY A 358 47.88 12.31 6.85
CA GLY A 358 48.57 13.58 6.91
C GLY A 358 49.01 14.07 5.53
N SER A 359 48.74 15.34 5.26
CA SER A 359 49.33 16.09 4.16
C SER A 359 50.77 16.41 4.54
N THR A 360 51.72 15.81 3.83
CA THR A 360 53.06 16.37 3.65
C THR A 360 52.96 17.52 2.66
N ALA A 361 53.49 18.67 3.06
CA ALA A 361 53.64 19.85 2.24
C ALA A 361 54.68 19.61 1.13
N GLN A 362 54.36 20.02 -0.10
CA GLN A 362 55.38 20.39 -1.08
C GLN A 362 54.86 21.51 -1.98
N ALA A 363 55.80 22.36 -2.36
CA ALA A 363 55.65 23.78 -2.64
C ALA A 363 55.30 24.12 -4.10
N CYS A 364 54.97 25.40 -4.28
CA CYS A 364 54.66 26.14 -5.49
C CYS A 364 55.49 25.83 -6.75
N SER A 365 54.83 25.89 -7.91
CA SER A 365 55.25 26.80 -9.00
C SER A 365 54.09 27.12 -9.95
N SER A 366 54.25 28.26 -10.61
CA SER A 366 53.31 29.14 -11.30
C SER A 366 52.74 28.70 -12.66
N ASP A 367 51.82 29.56 -13.12
CA ASP A 367 51.49 29.94 -14.49
C ASP A 367 50.37 29.23 -15.26
N GLY A 368 49.50 30.05 -15.87
CA GLY A 368 48.77 29.66 -17.08
C GLY A 368 47.31 30.08 -17.15
N THR A 369 47.09 31.33 -17.57
CA THR A 369 45.89 31.90 -18.22
C THR A 369 45.03 30.95 -19.08
N GLY A 370 43.71 31.15 -19.07
CA GLY A 370 42.84 30.82 -20.22
C GLY A 370 41.40 30.41 -19.91
N ALA A 371 40.46 31.36 -20.00
CA ALA A 371 39.05 31.06 -20.29
C ALA A 371 38.92 30.49 -21.72
N PRO A 372 37.85 29.72 -22.05
CA PRO A 372 36.74 30.41 -22.72
C PRO A 372 35.32 29.81 -22.50
N GLU A 373 34.36 30.72 -22.63
CA GLU A 373 33.09 30.70 -23.37
C GLU A 373 32.07 29.55 -23.25
N ALA A 374 30.87 30.01 -22.85
CA ALA A 374 29.59 29.36 -22.98
C ALA A 374 29.19 29.12 -24.44
N ARG A 375 28.65 27.93 -24.73
CA ARG A 375 27.88 27.67 -25.96
C ARG A 375 26.46 27.24 -25.60
N GLN A 376 25.53 28.17 -25.77
CA GLN A 376 24.09 27.91 -25.85
C GLN A 376 23.80 27.01 -27.06
N VAL A 377 23.10 25.90 -26.83
CA VAL A 377 22.42 25.16 -27.89
C VAL A 377 20.91 25.24 -27.64
N ARG A 378 20.26 26.14 -28.39
CA ARG A 378 18.82 26.09 -28.63
C ARG A 378 18.50 24.85 -29.45
N ARG A 379 17.60 23.98 -29.00
CA ARG A 379 16.86 23.08 -29.88
C ARG A 379 15.36 23.16 -29.63
N ARG A 380 14.68 23.18 -30.76
CA ARG A 380 13.30 23.62 -31.01
C ARG A 380 12.30 22.57 -30.55
N LEU A 381 11.18 23.07 -30.03
CA LEU A 381 9.90 22.39 -29.93
C LEU A 381 9.42 21.98 -31.33
N THR A 382 9.05 20.71 -31.49
CA THR A 382 8.13 20.25 -32.54
C THR A 382 7.09 19.33 -31.91
N ALA A 383 5.83 19.64 -32.21
CA ALA A 383 4.65 19.06 -31.60
C ALA A 383 4.10 17.88 -32.40
N LYS A 384 3.35 17.02 -31.68
CA LYS A 384 2.22 16.17 -32.10
C LYS A 384 2.45 15.02 -33.08
N THR A 385 2.20 13.80 -32.59
CA THR A 385 1.25 12.84 -33.19
C THR A 385 0.64 11.95 -32.07
N PRO A 386 -0.68 11.68 -32.06
CA PRO A 386 -1.33 10.88 -31.02
C PRO A 386 -1.28 9.38 -31.33
N VAL A 387 -1.00 8.56 -30.30
CA VAL A 387 -1.07 7.09 -30.37
C VAL A 387 -2.49 6.64 -30.03
N GLN A 388 -3.11 5.96 -30.99
CA GLN A 388 -4.40 5.28 -30.86
C GLN A 388 -4.29 4.09 -29.90
N LEU A 389 -5.23 4.03 -28.96
CA LEU A 389 -5.55 2.85 -28.16
C LEU A 389 -6.30 1.84 -29.04
N LEU A 390 -5.79 0.61 -29.12
CA LEU A 390 -6.55 -0.56 -29.57
C LEU A 390 -6.84 -1.45 -28.35
N PRO A 391 -8.05 -2.02 -28.24
CA PRO A 391 -8.54 -2.68 -27.03
C PRO A 391 -8.05 -4.12 -26.90
N ARG A 392 -7.77 -4.53 -25.66
CA ARG A 392 -7.93 -5.91 -25.17
C ARG A 392 -8.48 -5.89 -23.76
#